data_AF-A0A953J8S9-F1
#
_entry.id   AF-A0A953J8S9-F1
#
_cell.length_a   1.000
_cell.length_b   1.000
_cell.length_c   1.000
_cell.angle_alpha   90.00
_cell.angle_beta   90.00
_cell.angle_gamma   90.00
#
_symmetry.space_group_name_H-M   'P 1'
#
loop_
_entity.id
_entity.type
_entity.pdbx_description
1 polymer ?
#
loop_
_entity_poly.entity_id
_entity_poly.type
_entity_poly.pdbx_seq_one_letter_code
_entity_poly.pdbx_strand_id
1 'polypeptide(L)'
;AESPAGRPLKNGASVYVHHGTSRVAAKILFSHDRLERGKKILARLDLASPILAFVGDRFVLRDPGQRHTVAGGMVLATEETAEIFRDTARRNALAARASAPGNVDVCVRTEIALRGGIAESQTILTQSPFGAEEISEALLRSQRDGAIILRGKIAADGALWQKLRSQAMTLIDEAHRQKPQQAGLELTELRSRMGIQAPNVFEAVIEDLCAGDFVRAGSAVARASHRPALPAALQPLAEKIRAALARKPFDPPPRREFETDPRAREVLHFLIESGNLIEISPEVVLLPETFERIKSQIAEFISKNGPATVSELRQVVGSSRRVMVPLLEKLDRHGFTRRLGDRRKLASP
;
A
#
# COMPACT_ATOMS: atom_id res chain seq x y z
N ALA A 1 24.25 8.77 60.18
CA ALA A 1 23.89 9.42 58.90
C ALA A 1 23.99 8.37 57.80
N GLU A 2 22.89 8.03 57.12
CA GLU A 2 22.92 7.05 56.04
C GLU A 2 23.79 7.54 54.88
N SER A 3 24.71 6.69 54.42
CA SER A 3 25.53 6.96 53.25
C SER A 3 24.63 7.30 52.04
N PRO A 4 24.93 8.36 51.26
CA PRO A 4 24.16 8.74 50.07
C PRO A 4 24.07 7.63 49.02
N ALA A 5 24.96 6.63 49.06
CA ALA A 5 24.91 5.41 48.25
C ALA A 5 23.67 4.51 48.53
N GLY A 6 22.86 4.85 49.53
CA GLY A 6 21.67 4.12 49.91
C GLY A 6 20.34 4.85 49.69
N ARG A 7 20.28 6.05 49.11
CA ARG A 7 18.96 6.70 49.01
C ARG A 7 18.15 6.10 47.86
N PRO A 8 16.83 5.87 48.03
CA PRO A 8 15.94 5.52 46.92
C PRO A 8 16.07 6.57 45.81
N LEU A 9 16.16 6.12 44.57
CA LEU A 9 16.32 7.02 43.43
C LEU A 9 14.95 7.56 43.02
N LYS A 10 14.73 8.87 43.18
CA LYS A 10 13.45 9.51 42.87
C LYS A 10 13.23 9.64 41.36
N ASN A 11 11.98 9.61 40.94
CA ASN A 11 11.60 9.97 39.58
C ASN A 11 12.04 11.40 39.24
N GLY A 12 12.60 11.61 38.06
CA GLY A 12 13.15 12.88 37.60
C GLY A 12 14.51 13.27 38.20
N ALA A 13 15.16 12.38 38.95
CA ALA A 13 16.47 12.66 39.51
C ALA A 13 17.52 12.89 38.40
N SER A 14 18.41 13.87 38.64
CA SER A 14 19.57 14.10 37.78
C SER A 14 20.69 13.13 38.15
N VAL A 15 21.30 12.50 37.14
CA VAL A 15 22.37 11.52 37.28
C VAL A 15 23.43 11.72 36.20
N TYR A 16 24.61 11.15 36.38
CA TYR A 16 25.58 10.97 35.31
C TYR A 16 25.57 9.51 34.85
N VAL A 17 25.37 9.32 33.54
CA VAL A 17 25.46 8.03 32.86
C VAL A 17 26.89 7.81 32.41
N HIS A 18 27.46 6.70 32.83
CA HIS A 18 28.75 6.19 32.38
C HIS A 18 28.49 4.97 31.51
N HIS A 19 28.87 5.07 30.24
CA HIS A 19 28.71 4.01 29.24
C HIS A 19 29.89 4.07 28.26
N GLY A 20 30.56 2.93 28.04
CA GLY A 20 31.83 2.88 27.32
C GLY A 20 32.85 3.87 27.90
N THR A 21 33.38 4.76 27.04
CA THR A 21 34.27 5.86 27.41
C THR A 21 33.54 7.19 27.62
N SER A 22 32.21 7.20 27.53
CA SER A 22 31.38 8.40 27.59
C SER A 22 30.88 8.68 29.00
N ARG A 23 30.74 9.97 29.31
CA ARG A 23 30.11 10.47 30.52
C ARG A 23 29.12 11.57 30.15
N VAL A 24 27.84 11.33 30.40
CA VAL A 24 26.76 12.25 29.99
C VAL A 24 25.78 12.47 31.14
N ALA A 25 25.38 13.72 31.35
CA ALA A 25 24.32 14.03 32.31
C ALA A 25 22.97 13.54 31.79
N ALA A 26 22.12 13.02 32.67
CA ALA A 26 20.79 12.54 32.29
C ALA A 26 19.76 12.78 33.39
N LYS A 27 18.48 12.79 33.01
CA LYS A 27 17.37 12.64 33.94
C LYS A 27 16.80 11.23 33.84
N ILE A 28 16.60 10.58 34.98
CA ILE A 28 15.95 9.28 35.02
C ILE A 28 14.45 9.43 35.24
N LEU A 29 13.67 8.76 34.40
CA LEU A 29 12.22 8.76 34.44
C LEU A 29 11.70 7.34 34.69
N PHE A 30 10.69 7.23 35.55
CA PHE A 30 9.97 5.98 35.84
C PHE A 30 8.46 6.18 35.73
N SER A 31 7.72 5.07 35.67
CA SER A 31 6.26 5.07 35.87
C SER A 31 5.83 5.18 37.35
N HIS A 32 6.77 5.00 38.28
CA HIS A 32 6.55 5.04 39.73
C HIS A 32 7.31 6.21 40.37
N ASP A 33 7.01 6.55 41.62
CA ASP A 33 7.63 7.70 42.30
C ASP A 33 9.12 7.52 42.60
N ARG A 34 9.57 6.29 42.85
CA ARG A 34 10.95 5.99 43.25
C ARG A 34 11.35 4.55 42.93
N LEU A 35 12.65 4.35 42.73
CA LEU A 35 13.30 3.05 42.69
C LEU A 35 13.87 2.72 44.07
N GLU A 36 13.34 1.66 44.68
CA GLU A 36 13.82 1.12 45.94
C GLU A 36 15.11 0.31 45.77
N ARG A 37 15.91 0.22 46.84
CA ARG A 37 17.16 -0.55 46.82
C ARG A 37 16.91 -2.01 46.44
N GLY A 38 17.79 -2.55 45.61
CA GLY A 38 17.76 -3.96 45.19
C GLY A 38 16.59 -4.33 44.28
N LYS A 39 15.71 -3.39 43.93
CA LYS A 39 14.64 -3.61 42.96
C LYS A 39 15.12 -3.29 41.55
N LYS A 40 14.43 -3.87 40.57
CA LYS A 40 14.62 -3.60 39.14
C LYS A 40 13.36 -2.94 38.61
N ILE A 41 13.52 -1.94 37.77
CA ILE A 41 12.40 -1.24 37.12
C ILE A 41 12.80 -0.86 35.70
N LEU A 42 11.82 -0.79 34.80
CA LEU A 42 12.00 -0.12 33.51
C LEU A 42 12.12 1.39 33.75
N ALA A 43 13.17 1.98 33.20
CA ALA A 43 13.44 3.41 33.32
C ALA A 43 13.82 3.97 31.96
N ARG A 44 13.46 5.24 31.72
CA ARG A 44 13.94 6.02 30.58
C ARG A 44 15.00 6.98 31.06
N LEU A 45 16.06 7.13 30.28
CA LEU A 45 17.12 8.11 30.53
C LEU A 45 17.03 9.20 29.46
N ASP A 46 16.71 10.42 29.88
CA ASP A 46 16.81 11.60 29.04
C ASP A 46 18.22 12.14 29.11
N LEU A 47 19.02 11.81 28.10
CA LEU A 47 20.43 12.20 28.02
C LEU A 47 20.57 13.66 27.55
N ALA A 48 21.50 14.40 28.15
CA ALA A 48 21.82 15.77 27.76
C ALA A 48 22.54 15.86 26.41
N SER A 49 23.19 14.78 25.98
CA SER A 49 23.83 14.66 24.68
C SER A 49 23.69 13.22 24.15
N PRO A 50 23.65 13.02 22.83
CA PRO A 50 23.56 11.68 22.25
C PRO A 50 24.79 10.84 22.63
N ILE A 51 24.58 9.53 22.79
CA ILE A 51 25.64 8.53 22.95
C ILE A 51 25.42 7.40 21.95
N LEU A 52 26.51 6.72 21.58
CA LEU A 52 26.41 5.45 20.86
C LEU A 52 26.24 4.32 21.88
N ALA A 53 25.07 3.67 21.87
CA ALA A 53 24.78 2.54 22.73
C ALA A 53 24.10 1.43 21.94
N PHE A 54 24.35 0.19 22.32
CA PHE A 54 23.80 -1.00 21.71
C PHE A 54 22.80 -1.65 22.67
N VAL A 55 21.77 -2.29 22.13
CA VAL A 55 20.85 -3.10 22.93
C VAL A 55 21.64 -4.19 23.65
N GLY A 56 21.45 -4.32 24.96
CA GLY A 56 22.19 -5.25 25.82
C GLY A 56 23.39 -4.63 26.53
N ASP A 57 23.82 -3.42 26.14
CA ASP A 57 24.93 -2.74 26.81
C ASP A 57 24.62 -2.45 28.28
N ARG A 58 25.63 -2.61 29.12
CA ARG A 58 25.54 -2.23 30.54
C ARG A 58 26.05 -0.81 30.74
N PHE A 59 25.42 -0.09 31.65
CA PHE A 59 25.84 1.25 32.05
C PHE A 59 25.77 1.43 33.57
N VAL A 60 26.48 2.45 34.06
CA VAL A 60 26.51 2.82 35.48
C VAL A 60 25.95 4.22 35.65
N LEU A 61 25.10 4.41 36.66
CA LEU A 61 24.56 5.70 37.05
C LEU A 61 25.26 6.20 38.32
N ARG A 62 25.76 7.43 38.26
CA ARG A 62 26.35 8.12 39.41
C ARG A 62 25.51 9.32 39.81
N ASP A 63 25.62 9.72 41.07
CA ASP A 63 25.00 10.93 41.59
C ASP A 63 25.53 12.20 40.89
N PRO A 64 24.84 13.36 40.99
CA PRO A 64 25.31 14.62 40.39
C PRO A 64 26.73 15.03 40.84
N GLY A 65 27.10 14.71 42.09
CA GLY A 65 28.44 14.96 42.62
C GLY A 65 29.50 13.97 42.13
N GLN A 66 29.09 12.92 41.40
CA GLN A 66 29.92 11.83 40.88
C GLN A 66 30.71 11.06 41.95
N ARG A 67 30.32 11.14 43.21
CA ARG A 67 31.00 10.50 44.35
C ARG A 67 30.52 9.08 44.58
N HIS A 68 29.28 8.78 44.23
CA HIS A 68 28.62 7.52 44.55
C HIS A 68 27.92 6.92 43.32
N THR A 69 28.04 5.60 43.17
CA THR A 69 27.19 4.85 42.24
C THR A 69 25.80 4.72 42.85
N VAL A 70 24.79 5.22 42.15
CA VAL A 70 23.39 5.19 42.61
C VAL A 70 22.62 4.01 42.04
N ALA A 71 22.96 3.55 40.83
CA ALA A 71 22.36 2.40 40.17
C ALA A 71 23.23 1.90 39.02
N GLY A 72 22.91 0.73 38.50
CA GLY A 72 23.38 0.25 37.19
C GLY A 72 22.17 -0.12 36.33
N GLY A 73 22.40 -0.30 35.03
CA GLY A 73 21.33 -0.68 34.12
C GLY A 73 21.82 -1.35 32.85
N MET A 74 20.86 -1.75 32.03
CA MET A 74 21.05 -2.34 30.72
C MET A 74 20.22 -1.58 29.70
N VAL A 75 20.80 -1.31 28.53
CA VAL A 75 20.10 -0.68 27.41
C VAL A 75 19.16 -1.71 26.80
N LEU A 76 17.86 -1.44 26.83
CA LEU A 76 16.84 -2.32 26.24
C LEU A 76 16.36 -1.81 24.89
N ALA A 77 16.45 -0.51 24.65
CA ALA A 77 16.12 0.17 23.40
C ALA A 77 16.86 1.52 23.35
N THR A 78 17.19 2.00 22.16
CA THR A 78 18.00 3.21 21.94
C THR A 78 17.18 4.45 21.60
N GLU A 79 15.96 4.28 21.11
CA GLU A 79 15.06 5.38 20.70
C GLU A 79 13.67 5.15 21.26
N GLU A 80 13.40 5.67 22.46
CA GLU A 80 12.11 5.48 23.15
C GLU A 80 11.49 6.79 23.63
N THR A 81 10.16 6.86 23.55
CA THR A 81 9.39 8.02 23.98
C THR A 81 8.78 7.81 25.38
N ALA A 82 8.09 8.81 25.93
CA ALA A 82 7.48 8.69 27.26
C ALA A 82 6.27 7.73 27.22
N GLU A 83 5.83 7.36 26.02
CA GLU A 83 4.76 6.39 25.78
C GLU A 83 5.11 5.01 26.32
N ILE A 84 6.40 4.68 26.50
CA ILE A 84 6.81 3.40 27.10
C ILE A 84 6.16 3.12 28.45
N PHE A 85 5.76 4.14 29.21
CA PHE A 85 5.13 3.93 30.52
C PHE A 85 3.63 3.65 30.39
N ARG A 86 2.98 4.15 29.34
CA ARG A 86 1.54 4.02 29.11
C ARG A 86 1.20 2.79 28.27
N ASP A 87 2.04 2.48 27.29
CA ASP A 87 1.85 1.39 26.34
C ASP A 87 2.22 0.03 26.96
N THR A 88 1.20 -0.79 27.26
CA THR A 88 1.38 -2.12 27.85
C THR A 88 2.15 -3.07 26.93
N ALA A 89 1.95 -2.99 25.61
CA ALA A 89 2.63 -3.87 24.66
C ALA A 89 4.14 -3.58 24.65
N ARG A 90 4.51 -2.30 24.59
CA ARG A 90 5.92 -1.87 24.70
C ARG A 90 6.55 -2.28 26.04
N ARG A 91 5.85 -2.07 27.17
CA ARG A 91 6.36 -2.51 28.48
C ARG A 91 6.63 -4.00 28.52
N ASN A 92 5.71 -4.80 27.99
CA ASN A 92 5.85 -6.25 27.97
C ASN A 92 7.03 -6.67 27.06
N ALA A 93 7.20 -6.00 25.91
CA ALA A 93 8.34 -6.25 25.03
C ALA A 93 9.68 -5.95 25.71
N LEU A 94 9.81 -4.80 26.37
CA LEU A 94 11.02 -4.43 27.11
C LEU A 94 11.27 -5.36 28.31
N ALA A 95 10.23 -5.77 29.03
CA ALA A 95 10.35 -6.71 30.14
C ALA A 95 10.80 -8.11 29.68
N ALA A 96 10.28 -8.60 28.54
CA ALA A 96 10.70 -9.85 27.94
C ALA A 96 12.18 -9.78 27.53
N ARG A 97 12.58 -8.68 26.88
CA ARG A 97 13.98 -8.43 26.50
C ARG A 97 14.91 -8.36 27.71
N ALA A 98 14.48 -7.70 28.80
CA ALA A 98 15.25 -7.63 30.04
C ALA A 98 15.43 -8.99 30.73
N SER A 99 14.48 -9.91 30.54
CA SER A 99 14.53 -11.26 31.10
C SER A 99 15.45 -12.20 30.31
N ALA A 100 15.64 -11.93 29.01
CA ALA A 100 16.48 -12.73 28.12
C ALA A 100 17.29 -11.86 27.13
N PRO A 101 18.22 -11.02 27.60
CA PRO A 101 18.87 -9.99 26.77
C PRO A 101 19.82 -10.55 25.71
N GLY A 102 20.35 -11.76 25.92
CA GLY A 102 21.20 -12.47 24.95
C GLY A 102 20.44 -13.41 24.02
N ASN A 103 19.11 -13.45 24.09
CA ASN A 103 18.31 -14.31 23.23
C ASN A 103 17.86 -13.51 21.98
N VAL A 104 18.49 -13.81 20.84
CA VAL A 104 18.21 -13.12 19.57
C VAL A 104 16.73 -13.23 19.16
N ASP A 105 16.08 -14.38 19.36
CA ASP A 105 14.68 -14.59 18.99
C ASP A 105 13.74 -13.69 19.81
N VAL A 106 14.01 -13.51 21.11
CA VAL A 106 13.29 -12.56 21.96
C VAL A 106 13.54 -11.13 21.49
N CYS A 107 14.80 -10.78 21.22
CA CYS A 107 15.17 -9.44 20.77
C CYS A 107 14.50 -9.07 19.45
N VAL A 108 14.47 -9.97 18.46
CA VAL A 108 13.83 -9.75 17.14
C VAL A 108 12.33 -9.50 17.29
N ARG A 109 11.61 -10.38 18.00
CA ARG A 109 10.15 -10.23 18.19
C ARG A 109 9.81 -8.94 18.93
N THR A 110 10.57 -8.64 19.98
CA THR A 110 10.36 -7.42 20.76
C THR A 110 10.70 -6.18 19.95
N GLU A 111 11.68 -6.23 19.04
CA GLU A 111 12.04 -5.08 18.20
C GLU A 111 10.94 -4.74 17.20
N ILE A 112 10.35 -5.75 16.58
CA ILE A 112 9.18 -5.58 15.71
C ILE A 112 8.03 -4.94 16.50
N ALA A 113 7.75 -5.43 17.71
CA ALA A 113 6.70 -4.87 18.57
C ALA A 113 6.97 -3.40 18.95
N LEU A 114 8.21 -3.06 19.31
CA LEU A 114 8.62 -1.68 19.65
C LEU A 114 8.52 -0.72 18.46
N ARG A 115 8.62 -1.23 17.22
CA ARG A 115 8.39 -0.45 15.99
C ARG A 115 6.93 -0.41 15.54
N GLY A 116 5.99 -0.75 16.41
CA GLY A 116 4.55 -0.74 16.11
C GLY A 116 4.05 -2.01 15.41
N GLY A 117 4.81 -3.10 15.52
CA GLY A 117 4.46 -4.41 14.97
C GLY A 117 4.90 -4.62 13.52
N ILE A 118 5.55 -3.65 12.88
CA ILE A 118 6.08 -3.76 11.52
C ILE A 118 7.46 -3.10 11.46
N ALA A 119 8.43 -3.80 10.89
CA ALA A 119 9.80 -3.31 10.73
C ALA A 119 10.39 -3.75 9.39
N GLU A 120 11.40 -3.03 8.93
CA GLU A 120 12.24 -3.51 7.84
C GLU A 120 13.17 -4.61 8.34
N SER A 121 13.11 -5.79 7.71
CA SER A 121 13.88 -6.97 8.12
C SER A 121 15.39 -6.77 8.04
N GLN A 122 15.86 -5.86 7.18
CA GLN A 122 17.28 -5.58 6.97
C GLN A 122 17.87 -4.59 7.99
N THR A 123 17.04 -3.80 8.67
CA THR A 123 17.49 -2.76 9.62
C THR A 123 17.10 -3.08 11.07
N ILE A 124 16.61 -4.29 11.31
CA ILE A 124 16.26 -4.77 12.63
C ILE A 124 17.53 -5.05 13.43
N LEU A 125 17.57 -4.59 14.69
CA LEU A 125 18.67 -4.84 15.62
C LEU A 125 20.08 -4.49 15.07
N THR A 126 20.20 -3.50 14.19
CA THR A 126 21.50 -3.03 13.68
C THR A 126 22.41 -2.47 14.77
N GLN A 127 21.83 -1.93 15.85
CA GLN A 127 22.53 -1.49 17.06
C GLN A 127 22.42 -2.53 18.18
N SER A 128 22.88 -3.76 17.90
CA SER A 128 22.84 -4.88 18.84
C SER A 128 24.12 -5.72 18.73
N PRO A 129 24.42 -6.59 19.71
CA PRO A 129 25.57 -7.48 19.65
C PRO A 129 25.41 -8.65 18.68
N PHE A 130 24.23 -8.81 18.05
CA PHE A 130 23.92 -9.96 17.20
C PHE A 130 24.45 -9.78 15.78
N GLY A 131 24.97 -10.87 15.20
CA GLY A 131 25.41 -10.89 13.81
C GLY A 131 24.23 -10.89 12.83
N ALA A 132 24.47 -10.45 11.60
CA ALA A 132 23.43 -10.42 10.55
C ALA A 132 22.85 -11.82 10.25
N GLU A 133 23.68 -12.85 10.25
CA GLU A 133 23.27 -14.25 10.05
C GLU A 133 22.38 -14.74 11.21
N GLU A 134 22.80 -14.47 12.44
CA GLU A 134 22.05 -14.82 13.65
C GLU A 134 20.65 -14.17 13.68
N ILE A 135 20.58 -12.88 13.32
CA ILE A 135 19.31 -12.15 13.18
C ILE A 135 18.45 -12.77 12.06
N SER A 136 19.05 -13.09 10.92
CA SER A 136 18.32 -13.69 9.80
C SER A 136 17.74 -15.05 10.16
N GLU A 137 18.49 -15.89 10.86
CA GLU A 137 17.98 -17.18 11.31
C GLU A 137 16.85 -17.02 12.33
N ALA A 138 16.95 -16.06 13.25
CA ALA A 138 15.92 -15.77 14.24
C ALA A 138 14.61 -15.28 13.61
N LEU A 139 14.71 -14.46 12.54
CA LEU A 139 13.55 -14.07 11.73
C LEU A 139 12.91 -15.30 11.07
N LEU A 140 13.71 -16.18 10.47
CA LEU A 140 13.20 -17.40 9.81
C LEU A 140 12.54 -18.37 10.82
N ARG A 141 13.13 -18.56 12.00
CA ARG A 141 12.52 -19.36 13.09
C ARG A 141 11.20 -18.76 13.53
N SER A 142 11.18 -17.45 13.80
CA SER A 142 9.96 -16.73 14.20
C SER A 142 8.87 -16.78 13.13
N GLN A 143 9.24 -16.84 11.85
CA GLN A 143 8.29 -17.01 10.74
C GLN A 143 7.70 -18.43 10.72
N ARG A 144 8.52 -19.47 10.93
CA ARG A 144 8.06 -20.87 10.94
C ARG A 144 7.03 -21.12 12.04
N ASP A 145 7.22 -20.49 13.20
CA ASP A 145 6.31 -20.60 14.35
C ASP A 145 5.10 -19.67 14.23
N GLY A 146 4.98 -18.91 13.14
CA GLY A 146 3.85 -18.00 12.87
C GLY A 146 3.83 -16.73 13.74
N ALA A 147 4.85 -16.52 14.58
CA ALA A 147 4.94 -15.34 15.43
C ALA A 147 5.15 -14.05 14.61
N ILE A 148 5.83 -14.16 13.47
CA ILE A 148 6.01 -13.06 12.52
C ILE A 148 5.67 -13.50 11.09
N ILE A 149 5.44 -12.53 10.22
CA ILE A 149 5.33 -12.70 8.78
C ILE A 149 6.48 -11.96 8.10
N LEU A 150 7.17 -12.64 7.18
CA LEU A 150 8.14 -12.03 6.27
C LEU A 150 7.53 -11.88 4.88
N ARG A 151 7.51 -10.65 4.35
CA ARG A 151 7.09 -10.32 2.98
C ARG A 151 8.03 -9.28 2.39
N GLY A 152 8.75 -9.64 1.33
CA GLY A 152 9.81 -8.80 0.77
C GLY A 152 10.82 -8.40 1.85
N LYS A 153 10.95 -7.09 2.09
CA LYS A 153 11.85 -6.51 3.12
C LYS A 153 11.15 -6.23 4.46
N ILE A 154 9.94 -6.74 4.66
CA ILE A 154 9.12 -6.44 5.83
C ILE A 154 9.06 -7.64 6.75
N ALA A 155 9.30 -7.40 8.04
CA ALA A 155 8.99 -8.30 9.13
C ALA A 155 7.86 -7.68 9.96
N ALA A 156 6.74 -8.40 10.08
CA ALA A 156 5.58 -7.93 10.81
C ALA A 156 5.15 -8.95 11.87
N ASP A 157 4.57 -8.48 12.97
CA ASP A 157 3.87 -9.33 13.93
C ASP A 157 2.76 -10.13 13.21
N GLY A 158 2.70 -11.43 13.50
CA GLY A 158 1.80 -12.34 12.79
C GLY A 158 0.32 -11.97 12.95
N ALA A 159 -0.11 -11.62 14.15
CA ALA A 159 -1.49 -11.26 14.43
C ALA A 159 -1.86 -9.93 13.78
N LEU A 160 -0.96 -8.94 13.82
CA LEU A 160 -1.15 -7.66 13.14
C LEU A 160 -1.26 -7.84 11.62
N TRP A 161 -0.39 -8.66 11.02
CA TRP A 161 -0.43 -8.91 9.58
C TRP A 161 -1.75 -9.56 9.15
N GLN A 162 -2.22 -10.57 9.89
CA GLN A 162 -3.52 -11.20 9.60
C GLN A 162 -4.69 -10.23 9.75
N LYS A 163 -4.63 -9.30 10.71
CA LYS A 163 -5.62 -8.24 10.85
C LYS A 163 -5.64 -7.32 9.63
N LEU A 164 -4.47 -6.87 9.16
CA LEU A 164 -4.37 -6.03 7.95
C LEU A 164 -4.90 -6.76 6.72
N ARG A 165 -4.51 -8.03 6.54
CA ARG A 165 -4.98 -8.87 5.44
C ARG A 165 -6.50 -9.01 5.48
N SER A 166 -7.07 -9.37 6.63
CA SER A 166 -8.52 -9.53 6.81
C SER A 166 -9.30 -8.23 6.56
N GLN A 167 -8.75 -7.10 7.00
CA GLN A 167 -9.33 -5.78 6.75
C GLN A 167 -9.36 -5.46 5.26
N ALA A 168 -8.26 -5.69 4.54
CA ALA A 168 -8.20 -5.47 3.10
C ALA A 168 -9.21 -6.35 2.35
N MET A 169 -9.26 -7.65 2.67
CA MET A 169 -10.21 -8.59 2.07
C MET A 169 -11.67 -8.14 2.29
N THR A 170 -12.01 -7.71 3.51
CA THR A 170 -13.35 -7.23 3.84
C THR A 170 -13.72 -5.98 3.04
N LEU A 171 -12.79 -5.04 2.89
CA LEU A 171 -13.01 -3.81 2.13
C LEU A 171 -13.22 -4.10 0.64
N ILE A 172 -12.44 -5.01 0.07
CA ILE A 172 -12.57 -5.43 -1.34
C ILE A 172 -13.91 -6.14 -1.56
N ASP A 173 -14.31 -7.03 -0.66
CA ASP A 173 -15.58 -7.75 -0.74
C ASP A 173 -16.80 -6.82 -0.62
N GLU A 174 -16.70 -5.83 0.26
CA GLU A 174 -17.74 -4.81 0.37
C GLU A 174 -17.82 -3.96 -0.89
N ALA A 175 -16.69 -3.59 -1.49
CA ALA A 175 -16.67 -2.86 -2.75
C ALA A 175 -17.36 -3.64 -3.88
N HIS A 176 -17.08 -4.95 -4.01
CA HIS A 176 -17.76 -5.80 -4.99
C HIS A 176 -19.28 -5.84 -4.77
N ARG A 177 -19.75 -5.89 -3.51
CA ARG A 177 -21.20 -5.89 -3.20
C ARG A 177 -21.87 -4.55 -3.52
N GLN A 178 -21.21 -3.44 -3.18
CA GLN A 178 -21.78 -2.10 -3.36
C GLN A 178 -21.75 -1.64 -4.82
N LYS A 179 -20.70 -2.01 -5.56
CA LYS A 179 -20.47 -1.57 -6.94
C LYS A 179 -19.98 -2.74 -7.80
N PRO A 180 -20.83 -3.75 -8.07
CA PRO A 180 -20.43 -4.96 -8.81
C PRO A 180 -19.99 -4.68 -10.25
N GLN A 181 -20.36 -3.53 -10.82
CA GLN A 181 -19.92 -3.06 -12.13
C GLN A 181 -18.45 -2.62 -12.16
N GLN A 182 -17.81 -2.34 -11.02
CA GLN A 182 -16.40 -1.95 -11.01
C GLN A 182 -15.48 -3.17 -11.14
N ALA A 183 -14.34 -2.96 -11.80
CA ALA A 183 -13.32 -4.00 -11.99
C ALA A 183 -12.71 -4.50 -10.67
N GLY A 184 -12.70 -3.66 -9.64
CA GLY A 184 -12.20 -3.93 -8.30
C GLY A 184 -12.25 -2.69 -7.43
N LEU A 185 -11.58 -2.73 -6.27
CA LEU A 185 -11.38 -1.56 -5.41
C LEU A 185 -10.07 -0.87 -5.77
N GLU A 186 -10.12 0.44 -6.03
CA GLU A 186 -8.93 1.25 -6.34
C GLU A 186 -7.88 1.15 -5.23
N LEU A 187 -6.62 0.94 -5.60
CA LEU A 187 -5.51 0.77 -4.64
C LEU A 187 -5.34 2.00 -3.75
N THR A 188 -5.53 3.20 -4.30
CA THR A 188 -5.44 4.47 -3.55
C THR A 188 -6.56 4.59 -2.51
N GLU A 189 -7.78 4.18 -2.87
CA GLU A 189 -8.93 4.15 -1.97
C GLU A 189 -8.74 3.09 -0.88
N LEU A 190 -8.32 1.88 -1.24
CA LEU A 190 -8.03 0.81 -0.29
C LEU A 190 -6.97 1.24 0.73
N ARG A 191 -5.84 1.80 0.27
CA ARG A 191 -4.77 2.31 1.15
C ARG A 191 -5.29 3.36 2.12
N SER A 192 -6.08 4.31 1.63
CA SER A 192 -6.69 5.36 2.45
C SER A 192 -7.62 4.78 3.51
N ARG A 193 -8.49 3.82 3.15
CA ARG A 193 -9.43 3.17 4.08
C ARG A 193 -8.74 2.28 5.10
N MET A 194 -7.60 1.67 4.75
CA MET A 194 -6.79 0.89 5.67
C MET A 194 -5.98 1.76 6.64
N GLY A 195 -5.77 3.04 6.33
CA GLY A 195 -4.97 3.94 7.15
C GLY A 195 -3.46 3.64 7.13
N ILE A 196 -2.99 2.83 6.17
CA ILE A 196 -1.56 2.48 6.04
C ILE A 196 -0.80 3.66 5.43
N GLN A 197 0.05 4.29 6.23
CA GLN A 197 0.88 5.42 5.78
C GLN A 197 2.08 4.97 4.94
N ALA A 198 2.71 3.86 5.33
CA ALA A 198 3.93 3.36 4.72
C ALA A 198 3.64 2.64 3.38
N PRO A 199 4.12 3.15 2.22
CA PRO A 199 3.80 2.58 0.91
C PRO A 199 4.30 1.14 0.73
N ASN A 200 5.49 0.83 1.24
CA ASN A 200 6.07 -0.52 1.20
C ASN A 200 5.22 -1.55 1.94
N VAL A 201 4.65 -1.19 3.09
CA VAL A 201 3.75 -2.07 3.85
C VAL A 201 2.48 -2.35 3.06
N PHE A 202 1.91 -1.32 2.44
CA PHE A 202 0.72 -1.47 1.62
C PHE A 202 0.97 -2.39 0.43
N GLU A 203 2.03 -2.16 -0.35
CA GLU A 203 2.38 -3.00 -1.49
C GLU A 203 2.62 -4.46 -1.09
N ALA A 204 3.30 -4.70 0.03
CA ALA A 204 3.53 -6.06 0.54
C ALA A 204 2.22 -6.77 0.95
N VAL A 205 1.22 -6.04 1.47
CA VAL A 205 -0.12 -6.61 1.74
C VAL A 205 -0.81 -6.97 0.42
N ILE A 206 -0.72 -6.12 -0.61
CA ILE A 206 -1.31 -6.41 -1.92
C ILE A 206 -0.65 -7.62 -2.58
N GLU A 207 0.68 -7.71 -2.53
CA GLU A 207 1.42 -8.89 -3.02
C GLU A 207 1.00 -10.17 -2.29
N ASP A 208 0.85 -10.11 -0.96
CA ASP A 208 0.39 -11.25 -0.15
C ASP A 208 -1.04 -11.67 -0.50
N LEU A 209 -1.94 -10.72 -0.77
CA LEU A 209 -3.29 -11.01 -1.26
C LEU A 209 -3.24 -11.64 -2.65
N CYS A 210 -2.43 -11.11 -3.55
CA CYS A 210 -2.29 -11.59 -4.92
C CYS A 210 -1.60 -12.96 -5.03
N ALA A 211 -0.84 -13.37 -4.02
CA ALA A 211 -0.35 -14.74 -3.90
C ALA A 211 -1.48 -15.74 -3.57
N GLY A 212 -2.66 -15.25 -3.17
CA GLY A 212 -3.89 -16.04 -2.98
C GLY A 212 -4.94 -15.72 -4.04
N ASP A 213 -6.18 -15.51 -3.60
CA ASP A 213 -7.35 -15.42 -4.49
C ASP A 213 -7.62 -14.01 -5.03
N PHE A 214 -6.62 -13.13 -5.10
CA PHE A 214 -6.77 -11.75 -5.54
C PHE A 214 -5.89 -11.45 -6.76
N VAL A 215 -6.31 -10.49 -7.57
CA VAL A 215 -5.59 -10.05 -8.76
C VAL A 215 -5.59 -8.54 -8.86
N ARG A 216 -4.53 -7.97 -9.44
CA ARG A 216 -4.54 -6.56 -9.85
C ARG A 216 -5.30 -6.42 -11.16
N ALA A 217 -6.24 -5.48 -11.18
CA ALA A 217 -7.03 -5.10 -12.35
C ALA A 217 -6.74 -3.62 -12.66
N GLY A 218 -5.66 -3.35 -13.39
CA GLY A 218 -5.18 -1.98 -13.61
C GLY A 218 -4.69 -1.33 -12.31
N SER A 219 -5.32 -0.20 -11.93
CA SER A 219 -5.07 0.50 -10.66
C SER A 219 -5.90 -0.03 -9.48
N ALA A 220 -6.73 -1.05 -9.71
CA ALA A 220 -7.57 -1.67 -8.70
C ALA A 220 -7.06 -3.07 -8.29
N VAL A 221 -7.58 -3.56 -7.18
CA VAL A 221 -7.45 -4.96 -6.74
C VAL A 221 -8.82 -5.58 -6.58
N ALA A 222 -8.95 -6.83 -7.03
CA ALA A 222 -10.20 -7.58 -6.99
C ALA A 222 -9.93 -9.02 -6.58
N ARG A 223 -11.00 -9.75 -6.24
CA ARG A 223 -10.92 -11.21 -6.17
C ARG A 223 -10.75 -11.77 -7.57
N ALA A 224 -9.95 -12.82 -7.72
CA ALA A 224 -9.78 -13.54 -8.97
C ALA A 224 -11.11 -14.10 -9.52
N SER A 225 -12.06 -14.39 -8.63
CA SER A 225 -13.40 -14.85 -8.96
C SER A 225 -14.40 -13.72 -9.25
N HIS A 226 -14.06 -12.45 -8.98
CA HIS A 226 -14.93 -11.32 -9.27
C HIS A 226 -15.11 -11.18 -10.79
N ARG A 227 -16.36 -11.01 -11.22
CA ARG A 227 -16.71 -10.74 -12.60
C ARG A 227 -17.55 -9.48 -12.60
N PRO A 228 -17.02 -8.36 -13.12
CA PRO A 228 -17.76 -7.11 -13.17
C PRO A 228 -19.09 -7.30 -13.90
N ALA A 229 -20.17 -6.92 -13.25
CA ALA A 229 -21.51 -7.11 -13.78
C ALA A 229 -22.36 -5.88 -13.47
N LEU A 230 -23.11 -5.44 -14.47
CA LEU A 230 -24.01 -4.30 -14.29
C LEU A 230 -25.23 -4.71 -13.45
N PRO A 231 -25.50 -4.03 -12.32
CA PRO A 231 -26.68 -4.28 -11.49
C PRO A 231 -27.98 -4.26 -12.29
N ALA A 232 -28.96 -5.08 -11.89
CA ALA A 232 -30.28 -5.12 -12.53
C ALA A 232 -30.96 -3.74 -12.62
N ALA A 233 -30.76 -2.89 -11.60
CA ALA A 233 -31.29 -1.52 -11.57
C ALA A 233 -30.71 -0.60 -12.66
N LEU A 234 -29.51 -0.90 -13.16
CA LEU A 234 -28.82 -0.11 -14.19
C LEU A 234 -28.98 -0.69 -15.61
N GLN A 235 -29.46 -1.92 -15.75
CA GLN A 235 -29.68 -2.57 -17.04
C GLN A 235 -30.60 -1.76 -17.99
N PRO A 236 -31.73 -1.16 -17.55
CA PRO A 236 -32.57 -0.36 -18.44
C PRO A 236 -31.84 0.86 -19.02
N LEU A 237 -30.90 1.44 -18.27
CA LEU A 237 -30.11 2.57 -18.73
C LEU A 237 -29.08 2.14 -19.78
N ALA A 238 -28.46 0.97 -19.60
CA ALA A 238 -27.57 0.38 -20.59
C ALA A 238 -28.30 0.10 -21.91
N GLU A 239 -29.51 -0.47 -21.85
CA GLU A 239 -30.33 -0.68 -23.05
C GLU A 239 -30.71 0.62 -23.74
N LYS A 240 -31.05 1.66 -22.97
CA LYS A 240 -31.36 2.98 -23.54
C LYS A 240 -30.16 3.56 -24.30
N ILE A 241 -28.95 3.44 -23.75
CA ILE A 241 -27.72 3.89 -24.41
C ILE A 241 -27.48 3.07 -25.69
N ARG A 242 -27.55 1.74 -25.61
CA ARG A 242 -27.38 0.85 -26.78
C ARG A 242 -28.40 1.16 -27.88
N ALA A 243 -29.67 1.32 -27.54
CA ALA A 243 -30.74 1.64 -28.49
C ALA A 243 -30.52 3.01 -29.16
N ALA A 244 -30.06 4.02 -28.41
CA ALA A 244 -29.75 5.33 -28.97
C ALA A 244 -28.60 5.27 -30.00
N LEU A 245 -27.57 4.48 -29.71
CA LEU A 245 -26.46 4.23 -30.64
C LEU A 245 -26.91 3.42 -31.86
N ALA A 246 -27.75 2.39 -31.67
CA ALA A 246 -28.29 1.57 -32.74
C ALA A 246 -29.22 2.34 -33.70
N ARG A 247 -29.93 3.37 -33.20
CA ARG A 247 -30.83 4.20 -34.02
C ARG A 247 -30.08 5.05 -35.06
N LYS A 248 -28.87 5.52 -34.74
CA LYS A 248 -28.00 6.28 -35.65
C LYS A 248 -26.59 5.68 -35.63
N PRO A 249 -26.38 4.49 -36.21
CA PRO A 249 -25.15 3.73 -36.00
C PRO A 249 -23.93 4.46 -36.59
N PHE A 250 -24.06 5.05 -37.77
CA PHE A 250 -22.95 5.74 -38.44
C PHE A 250 -22.76 7.20 -38.01
N ASP A 251 -23.68 7.76 -37.23
CA ASP A 251 -23.57 9.12 -36.69
C ASP A 251 -24.31 9.20 -35.33
N PRO A 252 -23.78 8.52 -34.29
CA PRO A 252 -24.44 8.43 -33.00
C PRO A 252 -24.48 9.79 -32.29
N PRO A 253 -25.37 9.98 -31.30
CA PRO A 253 -25.29 11.12 -30.40
C PRO A 253 -23.89 11.24 -29.75
N PRO A 254 -23.41 12.47 -29.47
CA PRO A 254 -22.15 12.68 -28.79
C PRO A 254 -22.17 12.05 -27.38
N ARG A 255 -21.02 11.53 -26.95
CA ARG A 255 -20.84 10.82 -25.66
C ARG A 255 -21.46 11.56 -24.48
N ARG A 256 -21.26 12.88 -24.41
CA ARG A 256 -21.77 13.76 -23.34
C ARG A 256 -23.29 13.68 -23.12
N GLU A 257 -24.07 13.32 -24.14
CA GLU A 257 -25.52 13.13 -24.01
C GLU A 257 -25.89 11.88 -23.19
N PHE A 258 -24.95 10.95 -23.02
CA PHE A 258 -25.09 9.76 -22.17
C PHE A 258 -24.46 9.95 -20.78
N GLU A 259 -23.85 11.12 -20.51
CA GLU A 259 -23.12 11.40 -19.26
C GLU A 259 -23.89 12.39 -18.35
N THR A 260 -25.20 12.49 -18.57
CA THR A 260 -26.11 13.46 -17.92
C THR A 260 -26.09 13.39 -16.40
N ASP A 261 -25.89 12.21 -15.83
CA ASP A 261 -25.86 12.00 -14.38
C ASP A 261 -24.77 10.96 -14.00
N PRO A 262 -24.43 10.83 -12.70
CA PRO A 262 -23.41 9.91 -12.23
C PRO A 262 -23.67 8.43 -12.58
N ARG A 263 -24.93 7.98 -12.58
CA ARG A 263 -25.29 6.58 -12.91
C ARG A 263 -25.09 6.33 -14.39
N ALA A 264 -25.48 7.27 -15.25
CA ALA A 264 -25.30 7.15 -16.70
C ALA A 264 -23.82 7.11 -17.10
N ARG A 265 -22.98 7.94 -16.47
CA ARG A 265 -21.52 7.89 -16.61
C ARG A 265 -20.94 6.54 -16.21
N GLU A 266 -21.40 6.00 -15.09
CA GLU A 266 -20.96 4.70 -14.59
C GLU A 266 -21.34 3.55 -15.52
N VAL A 267 -22.58 3.54 -16.02
CA VAL A 267 -23.03 2.55 -17.02
C VAL A 267 -22.20 2.65 -18.30
N LEU A 268 -22.00 3.86 -18.81
CA LEU A 268 -21.21 4.07 -20.03
C LEU A 268 -19.77 3.58 -19.86
N HIS A 269 -19.15 3.91 -18.73
CA HIS A 269 -17.80 3.46 -18.40
C HIS A 269 -17.72 1.92 -18.34
N PHE A 270 -18.65 1.27 -17.62
CA PHE A 270 -18.75 -0.19 -17.57
C PHE A 270 -18.88 -0.81 -18.97
N LEU A 271 -19.74 -0.25 -19.83
CA LEU A 271 -19.93 -0.77 -21.18
C LEU A 271 -18.68 -0.64 -22.06
N ILE A 272 -17.89 0.42 -21.88
CA ILE A 272 -16.61 0.59 -22.58
C ILE A 272 -15.57 -0.41 -22.05
N GLU A 273 -15.40 -0.53 -20.74
CA GLU A 273 -14.42 -1.43 -20.12
C GLU A 273 -14.72 -2.91 -20.41
N SER A 274 -16.00 -3.28 -20.41
CA SER A 274 -16.44 -4.64 -20.76
C SER A 274 -16.42 -4.94 -22.26
N GLY A 275 -16.05 -3.97 -23.11
CA GLY A 275 -15.99 -4.12 -24.56
C GLY A 275 -17.35 -4.13 -25.27
N ASN A 276 -18.45 -3.87 -24.55
CA ASN A 276 -19.79 -3.72 -25.12
C ASN A 276 -19.95 -2.41 -25.91
N LEU A 277 -19.04 -1.45 -25.73
CA LEU A 277 -18.91 -0.22 -26.51
C LEU A 277 -17.45 0.03 -26.84
N ILE A 278 -17.21 0.62 -28.01
CA ILE A 278 -15.88 1.03 -28.46
C ILE A 278 -15.80 2.55 -28.41
N GLU A 279 -15.00 3.08 -27.49
CA GLU A 279 -14.63 4.49 -27.48
C GLU A 279 -13.63 4.76 -28.62
N ILE A 280 -13.96 5.68 -29.51
CA ILE A 280 -13.08 6.07 -30.62
C ILE A 280 -12.36 7.38 -30.31
N SER A 281 -13.04 8.28 -29.61
CA SER A 281 -12.52 9.53 -29.07
C SER A 281 -13.31 9.93 -27.82
N PRO A 282 -12.88 10.95 -27.07
CA PRO A 282 -13.63 11.45 -25.92
C PRO A 282 -15.08 11.88 -26.24
N GLU A 283 -15.41 12.16 -27.50
CA GLU A 283 -16.76 12.58 -27.90
C GLU A 283 -17.59 11.47 -28.58
N VAL A 284 -16.98 10.36 -28.98
CA VAL A 284 -17.62 9.36 -29.86
C VAL A 284 -17.40 7.95 -29.34
N VAL A 285 -18.52 7.27 -29.07
CA VAL A 285 -18.61 5.85 -28.74
C VAL A 285 -19.47 5.14 -29.80
N LEU A 286 -19.09 3.93 -30.18
CA LEU A 286 -19.84 3.07 -31.11
C LEU A 286 -20.14 1.71 -30.49
N LEU A 287 -21.18 1.07 -31.02
CA LEU A 287 -21.38 -0.36 -30.83
C LEU A 287 -20.27 -1.15 -31.56
N PRO A 288 -19.78 -2.27 -31.01
CA PRO A 288 -18.74 -3.09 -31.64
C PRO A 288 -19.07 -3.52 -33.08
N GLU A 289 -20.32 -3.93 -33.32
CA GLU A 289 -20.79 -4.37 -34.64
C GLU A 289 -20.77 -3.21 -35.65
N THR A 290 -21.06 -2.01 -35.16
CA THR A 290 -21.02 -0.79 -35.99
C THR A 290 -19.59 -0.43 -36.35
N PHE A 291 -18.66 -0.50 -35.39
CA PHE A 291 -17.24 -0.24 -35.64
C PHE A 291 -16.69 -1.21 -36.69
N GLU A 292 -16.94 -2.51 -36.56
CA GLU A 292 -16.47 -3.50 -37.53
C GLU A 292 -17.13 -3.35 -38.91
N ARG A 293 -18.40 -2.94 -38.97
CA ARG A 293 -19.07 -2.64 -40.25
C ARG A 293 -18.42 -1.45 -40.97
N ILE A 294 -18.13 -0.36 -40.26
CA ILE A 294 -17.44 0.80 -40.82
C ILE A 294 -16.05 0.39 -41.32
N LYS A 295 -15.30 -0.34 -40.49
CA LYS A 295 -13.96 -0.85 -40.81
C LYS A 295 -13.96 -1.74 -42.07
N SER A 296 -14.96 -2.61 -42.20
CA SER A 296 -15.15 -3.47 -43.38
C SER A 296 -15.46 -2.67 -44.64
N GLN A 297 -16.36 -1.68 -44.58
CA GLN A 297 -16.69 -0.81 -45.71
C GLN A 297 -15.48 0.00 -46.18
N ILE A 298 -14.67 0.51 -45.24
CA ILE A 298 -13.43 1.22 -45.56
C ILE A 298 -12.44 0.29 -46.29
N ALA A 299 -12.25 -0.93 -45.79
CA ALA A 299 -11.35 -1.89 -46.42
C ALA A 299 -11.81 -2.30 -47.81
N GLU A 300 -13.10 -2.56 -47.99
CA GLU A 300 -13.67 -2.90 -49.29
C GLU A 300 -13.47 -1.76 -50.29
N PHE A 301 -13.74 -0.52 -49.89
CA PHE A 301 -13.59 0.65 -50.75
C PHE A 301 -12.14 0.88 -51.18
N ILE A 302 -11.20 0.83 -50.23
CA ILE A 302 -9.78 1.04 -50.51
C ILE A 302 -9.21 -0.10 -51.36
N SER A 303 -9.66 -1.34 -51.13
CA SER A 303 -9.20 -2.49 -51.93
C SER A 303 -9.64 -2.40 -53.38
N LYS A 304 -10.84 -1.86 -53.65
CA LYS A 304 -11.38 -1.71 -55.02
C LYS A 304 -10.86 -0.46 -55.73
N ASN A 305 -10.70 0.66 -55.02
CA ASN A 305 -10.44 1.98 -55.63
C ASN A 305 -9.02 2.53 -55.36
N GLY A 306 -8.23 1.84 -54.54
CA GLY A 306 -6.93 2.32 -54.08
C GLY A 306 -7.03 3.29 -52.91
N PRO A 307 -5.93 4.00 -52.57
CA PRO A 307 -5.91 4.93 -51.44
C PRO A 307 -7.01 5.99 -51.54
N ALA A 308 -7.67 6.35 -50.42
CA ALA A 308 -8.83 7.22 -50.41
C ALA A 308 -8.72 8.36 -49.38
N THR A 309 -9.28 9.53 -49.69
CA THR A 309 -9.36 10.68 -48.77
C THR A 309 -10.40 10.44 -47.67
N VAL A 310 -10.33 11.22 -46.59
CA VAL A 310 -11.36 11.20 -45.54
C VAL A 310 -12.75 11.53 -46.11
N SER A 311 -12.83 12.45 -47.08
CA SER A 311 -14.10 12.85 -47.69
C SER A 311 -14.75 11.71 -48.46
N GLU A 312 -13.98 10.96 -49.24
CA GLU A 312 -14.45 9.78 -49.99
C GLU A 312 -14.92 8.68 -49.02
N LEU A 313 -14.10 8.31 -48.05
CA LEU A 313 -14.44 7.27 -47.06
C LEU A 313 -15.69 7.64 -46.25
N ARG A 314 -15.83 8.92 -45.90
CA ARG A 314 -17.02 9.43 -45.21
C ARG A 314 -18.29 9.29 -46.05
N GLN A 315 -18.21 9.60 -47.35
CA GLN A 315 -19.35 9.47 -48.27
C GLN A 315 -19.78 8.00 -48.40
N VAL A 316 -18.81 7.09 -48.53
CA VAL A 316 -19.06 5.64 -48.66
C VAL A 316 -19.72 5.07 -47.40
N VAL A 317 -19.22 5.44 -46.21
CA VAL A 317 -19.77 4.98 -44.93
C VAL A 317 -21.09 5.67 -44.58
N GLY A 318 -21.37 6.84 -45.17
CA GLY A 318 -22.54 7.65 -44.82
C GLY A 318 -22.47 8.26 -43.42
N SER A 319 -21.25 8.66 -43.00
CA SER A 319 -20.98 9.16 -41.65
C SER A 319 -20.64 10.67 -41.64
N SER A 320 -20.49 11.25 -40.45
CA SER A 320 -20.04 12.63 -40.26
C SER A 320 -18.53 12.71 -40.13
N ARG A 321 -17.95 13.91 -40.34
CA ARG A 321 -16.50 14.13 -40.10
C ARG A 321 -16.13 13.90 -38.63
N ARG A 322 -17.03 14.27 -37.71
CA ARG A 322 -16.88 14.08 -36.26
C ARG A 322 -16.62 12.63 -35.89
N VAL A 323 -17.23 11.67 -36.59
CA VAL A 323 -17.00 10.23 -36.36
C VAL A 323 -15.83 9.73 -37.20
N MET A 324 -15.78 10.05 -38.49
CA MET A 324 -14.81 9.46 -39.42
C MET A 324 -13.36 9.86 -39.14
N VAL A 325 -13.09 11.11 -38.77
CA VAL A 325 -11.72 11.57 -38.51
C VAL A 325 -11.09 10.80 -37.34
N PRO A 326 -11.67 10.79 -36.12
CA PRO A 326 -11.08 10.06 -35.01
C PRO A 326 -11.10 8.53 -35.21
N LEU A 327 -12.09 8.00 -35.96
CA LEU A 327 -12.12 6.59 -36.32
C LEU A 327 -10.92 6.20 -37.18
N LEU A 328 -10.64 6.97 -38.23
CA LEU A 328 -9.50 6.73 -39.10
C LEU A 328 -8.17 6.91 -38.34
N GLU A 329 -8.07 7.88 -37.43
CA GLU A 329 -6.91 8.02 -36.55
C GLU A 329 -6.71 6.82 -35.62
N LYS A 330 -7.80 6.25 -35.09
CA LYS A 330 -7.75 5.01 -34.30
C LYS A 330 -7.32 3.81 -35.16
N LEU A 331 -7.83 3.68 -36.38
CA LEU A 331 -7.41 2.64 -37.33
C LEU A 331 -5.93 2.79 -37.74
N ASP A 332 -5.46 4.03 -37.93
CA ASP A 332 -4.05 4.31 -38.21
C ASP A 332 -3.16 3.88 -37.04
N ARG A 333 -3.54 4.22 -35.80
CA ARG A 333 -2.82 3.80 -34.58
C ARG A 333 -2.81 2.29 -34.38
N HIS A 334 -3.89 1.61 -34.75
CA HIS A 334 -3.98 0.15 -34.69
C HIS A 334 -3.29 -0.53 -35.88
N GLY A 335 -2.67 0.23 -36.79
CA GLY A 335 -2.00 -0.31 -37.96
C GLY A 335 -2.94 -0.94 -38.98
N PHE A 336 -4.24 -0.64 -38.97
CA PHE A 336 -5.20 -1.13 -39.95
C PHE A 336 -5.15 -0.30 -41.25
N THR A 337 -5.03 1.02 -41.11
CA THR A 337 -4.79 1.94 -42.23
C THR A 337 -3.46 2.67 -42.05
N ARG A 338 -2.96 3.26 -43.13
CA ARG A 338 -1.80 4.15 -43.09
C ARG A 338 -2.09 5.41 -43.90
N ARG A 339 -1.80 6.56 -43.30
CA ARG A 339 -1.91 7.87 -43.94
C ARG A 339 -0.80 8.09 -44.99
N LEU A 340 -1.19 8.56 -46.16
CA LEU A 340 -0.36 8.94 -47.30
C LEU A 340 -0.81 10.32 -47.77
N GLY A 341 -0.21 11.38 -47.21
CA GLY A 341 -0.67 12.76 -47.43
C GLY A 341 -2.09 12.97 -46.90
N ASP A 342 -3.01 13.32 -47.81
CA ASP A 342 -4.44 13.50 -47.56
C ASP A 342 -5.27 12.21 -47.73
N ARG A 343 -4.66 11.16 -48.28
CA ARG A 343 -5.29 9.84 -48.51
C ARG A 343 -4.85 8.82 -47.47
N ARG A 344 -5.56 7.69 -47.43
CA ARG A 344 -5.26 6.52 -46.60
C ARG A 344 -5.30 5.26 -47.45
N LYS A 345 -4.36 4.37 -47.19
CA LYS A 345 -4.37 3.00 -47.73
C LYS A 345 -4.55 1.98 -46.60
N LEU A 346 -4.91 0.76 -46.94
CA LEU A 346 -4.79 -0.36 -46.01
C LEU A 346 -3.32 -0.61 -45.69
N ALA A 347 -3.03 -0.91 -44.43
CA ALA A 347 -1.72 -1.43 -44.09
C ALA A 347 -1.58 -2.83 -44.70
N SER A 348 -0.43 -3.11 -45.31
CA SER A 348 -0.09 -4.48 -45.68
C SER A 348 0.04 -5.34 -44.42
N PRO A 349 -0.35 -6.62 -44.46
CA PRO A 349 -0.19 -7.53 -43.33
C PRO A 349 1.24 -7.61 -42.81
#